data_AF-A0A1W9VH30-F1
#
_entry.id   AF-A0A1W9VH30-F1
#
_cell.length_a   1.000
_cell.length_b   1.000
_cell.length_c   1.000
_cell.angle_alpha   90.00
_cell.angle_beta   90.00
_cell.angle_gamma   90.00
#
_symmetry.space_group_name_H-M   'P 1'
#
loop_
_entity.id
_entity.type
_entity.pdbx_description
1 polymer ?
#
loop_
_entity_poly.entity_id
_entity_poly.type
_entity_poly.pdbx_seq_one_letter_code
_entity_poly.pdbx_strand_id
1 'polypeptide(L)'
;MKRLIPFILLFSFLLSACGAIETAPTTPTVSPEDIRATADAMVYDMLTQTQAALPTNTMIPPTNTPLPPATATITLIPTFGALDGSPTVSAIATFPTAALVVPTTSSTGYACTKQPLTGWSSPSVQLSVTNNVKNSTANVFLCITTDQGEAGYINIPLVKSNSASVPYGCYSATAWVDGKKDFNATTTFCIKSPGNVQLIINENRIDLQAGCAPNC
;
A
#
# COMPACT_ATOMS: atom_id res chain seq x y z
N MET A 1 29.82 33.21 45.70
CA MET A 1 28.75 33.92 44.99
C MET A 1 29.25 34.96 43.96
N LYS A 2 30.38 35.65 44.16
CA LYS A 2 30.94 36.63 43.19
C LYS A 2 31.43 36.06 41.84
N ARG A 3 31.63 34.74 41.72
CA ARG A 3 32.08 34.07 40.48
C ARG A 3 30.95 33.60 39.56
N LEU A 4 29.69 33.69 39.99
CA LEU A 4 28.52 33.27 39.19
C LEU A 4 27.93 34.40 38.31
N ILE A 5 28.24 35.66 38.65
CA ILE A 5 27.77 36.84 37.91
C ILE A 5 28.26 36.86 36.44
N PRO A 6 29.53 36.55 36.10
CA PRO A 6 29.96 36.60 34.70
C PRO A 6 29.32 35.49 33.85
N PHE A 7 28.98 34.34 34.44
CA PHE A 7 28.35 33.23 33.73
C PHE A 7 26.91 33.55 33.31
N ILE A 8 26.14 34.23 34.17
CA ILE A 8 24.75 34.63 33.87
C ILE A 8 24.71 35.72 32.78
N LEU A 9 25.68 36.64 32.79
CA LEU A 9 25.81 37.69 31.78
C LEU A 9 26.17 37.11 30.40
N LEU A 10 27.07 36.12 30.36
CA LEU A 10 27.43 35.44 29.12
C LEU A 10 26.25 34.67 28.51
N PHE A 11 25.48 33.97 29.35
CA PHE A 11 24.30 33.22 28.90
C PHE A 11 23.19 34.13 28.34
N SER A 12 23.01 35.31 28.92
CA SER A 12 22.03 36.30 28.45
C SER A 12 22.38 36.86 27.07
N PHE A 13 23.68 36.96 26.74
CA PHE A 13 24.15 37.37 25.42
C PHE A 13 23.94 36.28 24.34
N LEU A 14 24.12 35.00 24.71
CA LEU A 14 23.88 33.87 23.81
C LEU A 14 22.39 33.72 23.44
N LEU A 15 21.46 34.07 24.34
CA LEU A 15 20.04 34.03 24.04
C LEU A 15 19.56 35.18 23.13
N SER A 16 20.23 36.34 23.11
CA SER A 16 19.82 37.45 22.23
C SER A 16 20.26 37.26 20.77
N ALA A 17 21.27 36.41 20.52
CA ALA A 17 21.71 36.06 19.17
C ALA A 17 20.81 35.02 18.48
N CYS A 18 19.87 34.38 19.21
CA CYS A 18 18.88 33.45 18.67
C CYS A 18 17.49 34.10 18.56
N GLY A 19 17.44 35.40 18.21
CA GLY A 19 16.21 36.17 18.05
C GLY A 19 16.08 36.92 16.73
N ALA A 20 17.13 36.94 15.89
CA ALA A 20 17.11 37.55 14.57
C ALA A 20 16.99 36.49 13.47
N ILE A 21 15.92 35.70 13.51
CA ILE A 21 15.42 35.05 12.30
C ILE A 21 14.40 36.01 11.71
N GLU A 22 14.93 36.81 10.79
CA GLU A 22 14.29 37.61 9.76
C GLU A 22 12.75 37.51 9.69
N THR A 23 12.10 38.54 10.21
CA THR A 23 10.78 38.95 9.75
C THR A 23 10.91 39.57 8.36
N ALA A 24 10.94 38.74 7.34
CA ALA A 24 10.51 39.07 5.99
C ALA A 24 10.21 37.77 5.24
N PRO A 25 8.93 37.39 5.03
CA PRO A 25 8.62 36.48 3.94
C PRO A 25 8.80 37.30 2.66
N THR A 26 10.02 37.31 2.11
CA THR A 26 10.16 37.41 0.66
C THR A 26 9.55 36.14 0.11
N THR A 27 8.23 36.17 -0.10
CA THR A 27 7.54 35.20 -0.93
C THR A 27 8.31 35.18 -2.24
N PRO A 28 9.02 34.10 -2.62
CA PRO A 28 9.31 33.94 -4.03
C PRO A 28 7.92 33.85 -4.66
N THR A 29 7.59 34.80 -5.52
CA THR A 29 6.42 34.70 -6.40
C THR A 29 6.72 33.53 -7.34
N VAL A 30 6.62 32.31 -6.83
CA VAL A 30 6.68 31.10 -7.63
C VAL A 30 5.32 31.04 -8.27
N SER A 31 5.26 31.53 -9.50
CA SER A 31 4.08 31.43 -10.32
C SER A 31 3.81 29.92 -10.54
N PRO A 32 2.56 29.43 -10.36
CA PRO A 32 2.25 28.00 -10.41
C PRO A 32 2.61 27.32 -11.75
N GLU A 33 2.91 28.11 -12.78
CA GLU A 33 3.40 27.67 -14.09
C GLU A 33 4.89 27.25 -14.03
N ASP A 34 5.72 27.90 -13.21
CA ASP A 34 7.15 27.56 -13.08
C ASP A 34 7.38 26.26 -12.29
N ILE A 35 6.49 25.96 -11.34
CA ILE A 35 6.50 24.67 -10.61
C ILE A 35 6.15 23.52 -11.57
N ARG A 36 5.21 23.74 -12.51
CA ARG A 36 4.86 22.75 -13.53
C ARG A 36 5.98 22.54 -14.55
N ALA A 37 6.60 23.62 -15.02
CA ALA A 37 7.71 23.53 -15.97
C ALA A 37 8.93 22.78 -15.39
N THR A 38 9.22 22.98 -14.10
CA THR A 38 10.31 22.25 -13.42
C THR A 38 9.97 20.77 -13.22
N ALA A 39 8.71 20.44 -12.91
CA ALA A 39 8.26 19.05 -12.77
C ALA A 39 8.31 18.27 -14.09
N ASP A 40 7.88 18.88 -15.20
CA ASP A 40 7.89 18.24 -16.52
C ASP A 40 9.32 17.96 -17.01
N ALA A 41 10.28 18.85 -16.73
CA ALA A 41 11.68 18.65 -17.10
C ALA A 41 12.30 17.41 -16.42
N MET A 42 11.95 17.13 -15.16
CA MET A 42 12.45 15.95 -14.44
C MET A 42 11.84 14.63 -14.95
N VAL A 43 10.61 14.66 -15.48
CA VAL A 43 9.96 13.48 -16.06
C VAL A 43 10.61 13.10 -17.39
N TYR A 44 11.00 14.07 -18.22
CA TYR A 44 11.65 13.79 -19.49
C TYR A 44 13.03 13.15 -19.35
N ASP A 45 13.83 13.53 -18.33
CA ASP A 45 15.17 12.96 -18.13
C ASP A 45 15.14 11.51 -17.61
N MET A 46 14.10 11.12 -16.85
CA MET A 46 13.89 9.72 -16.46
C MET A 46 13.44 8.83 -17.63
N LEU A 47 12.65 9.39 -18.57
CA LEU A 47 12.17 8.67 -19.75
C LEU A 47 13.28 8.39 -20.77
N THR A 48 14.22 9.33 -20.97
CA THR A 48 15.35 9.15 -21.89
C THR A 48 16.34 8.09 -21.41
N GLN A 49 16.65 8.05 -20.11
CA GLN A 49 17.51 7.00 -19.54
C GLN A 49 16.88 5.60 -19.63
N THR A 50 15.54 5.51 -19.53
CA THR A 50 14.83 4.22 -19.64
C THR A 50 14.86 3.69 -21.08
N GLN A 51 14.83 4.56 -22.10
CA GLN A 51 14.97 4.13 -23.49
C GLN A 51 16.37 3.58 -23.84
N ALA A 52 17.42 4.07 -23.18
CA ALA A 52 18.78 3.57 -23.37
C ALA A 52 19.04 2.21 -22.71
N ALA A 53 18.19 1.78 -21.78
CA ALA A 53 18.29 0.50 -21.07
C ALA A 53 17.37 -0.60 -21.65
N LEU A 54 16.60 -0.30 -22.71
CA LEU A 54 15.90 -1.33 -23.46
C LEU A 54 16.94 -2.27 -24.06
N PRO A 55 16.91 -3.59 -23.77
CA PRO A 55 17.87 -4.53 -24.30
C PRO A 55 17.72 -4.56 -25.82
N THR A 56 18.71 -3.99 -26.52
CA THR A 56 18.82 -4.10 -27.96
C THR A 56 18.98 -5.57 -28.29
N ASN A 57 17.94 -6.18 -28.86
CA ASN A 57 17.98 -7.54 -29.35
C ASN A 57 19.07 -7.65 -30.43
N THR A 58 20.26 -8.09 -30.02
CA THR A 58 21.31 -8.49 -30.94
C THR A 58 20.77 -9.68 -31.73
N MET A 59 20.50 -9.48 -33.03
CA MET A 59 20.11 -10.56 -33.94
C MET A 59 21.23 -11.60 -33.95
N ILE A 60 20.99 -12.72 -33.28
CA ILE A 60 21.80 -13.92 -33.43
C ILE A 60 21.46 -14.49 -34.83
N PRO A 61 22.45 -14.76 -35.70
CA PRO A 61 22.18 -15.37 -37.00
C PRO A 61 21.47 -16.73 -36.81
N PRO A 62 20.49 -17.07 -37.67
CA PRO A 62 19.70 -18.28 -37.50
C PRO A 62 20.60 -19.52 -37.64
N THR A 63 20.75 -20.25 -36.54
CA THR A 63 21.35 -21.59 -36.56
C THR A 63 20.25 -22.57 -36.94
N ASN A 64 20.29 -23.06 -38.18
CA ASN A 64 19.43 -24.14 -38.66
C ASN A 64 19.67 -25.41 -37.84
N THR A 65 18.81 -25.67 -36.87
CA THR A 65 18.76 -26.97 -36.18
C THR A 65 17.62 -27.79 -36.82
N PRO A 66 17.89 -28.96 -37.42
CA PRO A 66 16.86 -29.79 -38.03
C PRO A 66 15.85 -30.28 -36.99
N LEU A 67 14.56 -30.07 -37.27
CA LEU A 67 13.44 -30.57 -36.50
C LEU A 67 13.28 -32.09 -36.75
N PRO A 68 13.11 -32.95 -35.72
CA PRO A 68 12.69 -34.34 -35.94
C PRO A 68 11.22 -34.40 -36.43
N PRO A 69 10.86 -35.43 -37.21
CA PRO A 69 9.57 -35.47 -37.92
C PRO A 69 8.38 -35.63 -36.98
N ALA A 70 7.33 -34.85 -37.24
CA ALA A 70 6.02 -34.97 -36.59
C ALA A 70 5.39 -36.33 -36.90
N THR A 71 5.02 -37.11 -35.89
CA THR A 71 4.20 -38.32 -36.06
C THR A 71 3.13 -38.42 -34.98
N ALA A 72 1.93 -38.79 -35.45
CA ALA A 72 0.72 -39.21 -34.75
C ALA A 72 -0.22 -38.12 -34.19
N THR A 73 -1.15 -37.72 -35.06
CA THR A 73 -2.50 -37.26 -34.73
C THR A 73 -3.21 -38.30 -33.84
N ILE A 74 -3.65 -37.91 -32.64
CA ILE A 74 -4.65 -38.69 -31.88
C ILE A 74 -5.92 -37.86 -31.75
N THR A 75 -6.94 -38.33 -32.47
CA THR A 75 -8.33 -37.91 -32.39
C THR A 75 -8.88 -38.26 -31.01
N LEU A 76 -9.26 -37.27 -30.21
CA LEU A 76 -9.95 -37.46 -28.93
C LEU A 76 -11.44 -37.70 -29.18
N ILE A 77 -11.92 -38.91 -28.85
CA ILE A 77 -13.34 -39.22 -28.71
C ILE A 77 -13.61 -39.32 -27.20
N PRO A 78 -14.48 -38.49 -26.61
CA PRO A 78 -14.83 -38.64 -25.20
C PRO A 78 -15.88 -39.74 -25.04
N THR A 79 -15.54 -40.83 -24.35
CA THR A 79 -16.51 -41.83 -23.90
C THR A 79 -16.57 -41.80 -22.38
N PHE A 80 -17.74 -41.45 -21.84
CA PHE A 80 -18.04 -41.43 -20.41
C PHE A 80 -18.38 -42.84 -19.90
N GLY A 81 -17.69 -43.25 -18.82
CA GLY A 81 -18.26 -43.85 -17.60
C GLY A 81 -18.73 -45.31 -17.58
N ALA A 82 -18.09 -46.11 -16.70
CA ALA A 82 -18.69 -46.94 -15.64
C ALA A 82 -17.54 -47.70 -14.92
N LEU A 83 -17.21 -47.40 -13.65
CA LEU A 83 -17.65 -48.08 -12.41
C LEU A 83 -17.02 -49.48 -12.16
N ASP A 84 -16.41 -49.58 -10.96
CA ASP A 84 -16.16 -50.77 -10.12
C ASP A 84 -14.73 -51.39 -10.09
N GLY A 85 -14.21 -51.62 -8.86
CA GLY A 85 -13.12 -52.57 -8.55
C GLY A 85 -11.76 -52.03 -8.03
N SER A 86 -11.64 -51.90 -6.70
CA SER A 86 -10.44 -51.63 -5.84
C SER A 86 -9.35 -52.75 -5.86
N PRO A 87 -8.17 -52.71 -5.13
CA PRO A 87 -7.22 -51.65 -4.73
C PRO A 87 -5.74 -51.97 -5.10
N THR A 88 -4.83 -50.98 -5.27
CA THR A 88 -3.42 -51.11 -4.79
C THR A 88 -2.72 -49.75 -4.66
N VAL A 89 -2.04 -49.54 -3.53
CA VAL A 89 -1.25 -48.35 -3.16
C VAL A 89 0.21 -48.56 -3.60
N SER A 90 0.84 -47.55 -4.22
CA SER A 90 2.25 -47.25 -3.96
C SER A 90 2.62 -45.80 -4.36
N ALA A 91 3.20 -45.09 -3.40
CA ALA A 91 3.74 -43.73 -3.49
C ALA A 91 4.90 -43.63 -4.51
N ILE A 92 5.18 -42.48 -5.11
CA ILE A 92 6.16 -41.49 -4.60
C ILE A 92 5.86 -40.11 -5.24
N ALA A 93 6.03 -39.09 -4.42
CA ALA A 93 5.89 -37.68 -4.72
C ALA A 93 6.95 -37.14 -5.70
N THR A 94 6.54 -36.22 -6.58
CA THR A 94 7.43 -35.18 -7.12
C THR A 94 6.65 -33.86 -7.14
N PHE A 95 7.10 -32.92 -6.32
CA PHE A 95 6.51 -31.60 -6.13
C PHE A 95 6.65 -30.72 -7.39
N PRO A 96 5.74 -29.72 -7.58
CA PRO A 96 5.73 -28.84 -8.74
C PRO A 96 6.88 -27.81 -8.65
N THR A 97 7.67 -27.69 -9.72
CA THR A 97 8.61 -26.58 -9.86
C THR A 97 7.82 -25.30 -10.14
N ALA A 98 7.55 -24.55 -9.09
CA ALA A 98 7.00 -23.21 -9.16
C ALA A 98 7.89 -22.34 -10.05
N ALA A 99 7.31 -21.77 -11.12
CA ALA A 99 7.92 -20.65 -11.80
C ALA A 99 8.01 -19.50 -10.80
N LEU A 100 9.23 -19.16 -10.40
CA LEU A 100 9.53 -18.01 -9.56
C LEU A 100 9.26 -16.74 -10.39
N VAL A 101 8.02 -16.26 -10.37
CA VAL A 101 7.72 -14.91 -10.81
C VAL A 101 8.23 -14.00 -9.69
N VAL A 102 9.45 -13.48 -9.85
CA VAL A 102 9.99 -12.43 -8.97
C VAL A 102 9.08 -11.21 -9.17
N PRO A 103 8.34 -10.74 -8.14
CA PRO A 103 7.67 -9.47 -8.26
C PRO A 103 8.77 -8.41 -8.26
N THR A 104 8.95 -7.73 -9.38
CA THR A 104 9.71 -6.47 -9.42
C THR A 104 8.95 -5.45 -8.58
N THR A 105 9.26 -5.38 -7.27
CA THR A 105 8.81 -4.28 -6.41
C THR A 105 9.65 -3.04 -6.72
N SER A 106 9.40 -2.42 -7.86
CA SER A 106 9.67 -0.99 -8.05
C SER A 106 8.53 -0.22 -7.39
N SER A 107 8.53 -0.11 -6.05
CA SER A 107 7.52 0.63 -5.30
C SER A 107 7.78 2.14 -5.37
N THR A 108 7.52 2.75 -6.52
CA THR A 108 7.23 4.19 -6.61
C THR A 108 5.76 4.41 -6.22
N GLY A 109 5.51 4.43 -4.91
CA GLY A 109 4.19 4.69 -4.30
C GLY A 109 3.35 3.44 -4.06
N TYR A 110 2.64 3.41 -2.93
CA TYR A 110 1.69 2.33 -2.64
C TYR A 110 0.63 2.26 -3.73
N ALA A 111 0.49 1.11 -4.41
CA ALA A 111 -0.49 0.92 -5.48
C ALA A 111 -1.93 1.28 -5.04
N CYS A 112 -2.22 1.10 -3.75
CA CYS A 112 -3.52 1.42 -3.15
C CYS A 112 -3.89 2.91 -3.16
N THR A 113 -2.95 3.86 -3.33
CA THR A 113 -3.26 5.30 -3.32
C THR A 113 -3.65 5.85 -4.69
N LYS A 114 -3.51 5.05 -5.75
CA LYS A 114 -3.74 5.50 -7.13
C LYS A 114 -5.21 5.64 -7.48
N GLN A 115 -6.09 4.82 -6.89
CA GLN A 115 -7.50 4.77 -7.25
C GLN A 115 -8.38 4.29 -6.09
N PRO A 116 -9.63 4.78 -6.02
CA PRO A 116 -10.60 4.27 -5.06
C PRO A 116 -10.96 2.82 -5.40
N LEU A 117 -11.07 1.97 -4.37
CA LEU A 117 -11.51 0.59 -4.52
C LEU A 117 -13.05 0.55 -4.51
N THR A 118 -13.65 0.55 -5.70
CA THR A 118 -15.11 0.59 -5.89
C THR A 118 -15.76 -0.77 -6.13
N GLY A 119 -14.94 -1.77 -6.46
CA GLY A 119 -15.35 -3.16 -6.64
C GLY A 119 -14.15 -4.08 -6.45
N TRP A 120 -14.43 -5.35 -6.13
CA TRP A 120 -13.43 -6.37 -5.87
C TRP A 120 -14.02 -7.77 -6.04
N SER A 121 -13.15 -8.75 -6.22
CA SER A 121 -13.49 -10.17 -6.41
C SER A 121 -13.55 -10.97 -5.10
N SER A 122 -12.86 -10.48 -4.06
CA SER A 122 -12.80 -11.11 -2.74
C SER A 122 -14.14 -11.11 -1.98
N PRO A 123 -14.36 -12.05 -1.05
CA PRO A 123 -15.45 -11.93 -0.08
C PRO A 123 -15.35 -10.61 0.71
N SER A 124 -16.49 -10.04 1.08
CA SER A 124 -16.56 -8.80 1.84
C SER A 124 -16.96 -9.01 3.29
N VAL A 125 -16.51 -8.11 4.16
CA VAL A 125 -16.98 -7.98 5.54
C VAL A 125 -17.46 -6.56 5.80
N GLN A 126 -18.38 -6.41 6.74
CA GLN A 126 -18.76 -5.10 7.25
C GLN A 126 -17.73 -4.62 8.26
N LEU A 127 -16.97 -3.59 7.91
CA LEU A 127 -16.09 -2.88 8.82
C LEU A 127 -16.87 -1.74 9.47
N SER A 128 -16.93 -1.73 10.80
CA SER A 128 -17.45 -0.59 11.56
C SER A 128 -16.31 0.31 12.02
N VAL A 129 -16.51 1.62 11.95
CA VAL A 129 -15.53 2.61 12.40
C VAL A 129 -16.21 3.52 13.41
N THR A 130 -15.60 3.69 14.58
CA THR A 130 -16.13 4.54 15.67
C THR A 130 -15.10 5.59 16.06
N ASN A 131 -15.55 6.83 16.19
CA ASN A 131 -14.79 7.95 16.73
C ASN A 131 -15.18 8.17 18.19
N ASN A 132 -14.29 7.82 19.12
CA ASN A 132 -14.48 8.05 20.56
C ASN A 132 -13.96 9.41 21.02
N VAL A 133 -13.34 10.19 20.13
CA VAL A 133 -12.86 11.53 20.45
C VAL A 133 -14.07 12.47 20.51
N LYS A 134 -14.20 13.20 21.63
CA LYS A 134 -15.35 14.07 21.87
C LYS A 134 -15.28 15.31 21.00
N ASN A 135 -16.43 15.72 20.44
CA ASN A 135 -16.58 16.93 19.64
C ASN A 135 -15.57 17.02 18.49
N SER A 136 -15.33 15.90 17.82
CA SER A 136 -14.44 15.85 16.65
C SER A 136 -15.12 15.20 15.45
N THR A 137 -14.55 15.45 14.29
CA THR A 137 -14.82 14.73 13.05
C THR A 137 -13.59 13.95 12.67
N ALA A 138 -13.77 12.79 12.05
CA ALA A 138 -12.66 11.98 11.56
C ALA A 138 -12.87 11.57 10.10
N ASN A 139 -11.78 11.49 9.36
CA ASN A 139 -11.73 10.86 8.06
C ASN A 139 -10.74 9.69 8.12
N VAL A 140 -11.21 8.48 7.81
CA VAL A 140 -10.35 7.30 7.76
C VAL A 140 -10.09 6.91 6.31
N PHE A 141 -8.82 6.90 5.93
CA PHE A 141 -8.32 6.35 4.68
C PHE A 141 -7.83 4.93 4.91
N LEU A 142 -8.41 3.98 4.20
CA LEU A 142 -8.01 2.59 4.19
C LEU A 142 -7.27 2.32 2.88
N CYS A 143 -5.97 2.08 2.95
CA CYS A 143 -5.19 1.50 1.86
C CYS A 143 -5.30 -0.03 1.93
N ILE A 144 -5.72 -0.66 0.83
CA ILE A 144 -6.10 -2.07 0.80
C ILE A 144 -5.27 -2.79 -0.26
N THR A 145 -4.78 -3.96 0.10
CA THR A 145 -4.23 -4.95 -0.84
C THR A 145 -4.91 -6.29 -0.56
N THR A 146 -5.60 -6.82 -1.57
CA THR A 146 -6.25 -8.13 -1.51
C THR A 146 -5.27 -9.24 -1.90
N ASP A 147 -5.59 -10.48 -1.54
CA ASP A 147 -4.77 -11.65 -1.91
C ASP A 147 -4.80 -11.94 -3.42
N GLN A 148 -5.81 -11.43 -4.14
CA GLN A 148 -5.93 -11.52 -5.60
C GLN A 148 -5.12 -10.44 -6.33
N GLY A 149 -4.40 -9.59 -5.59
CA GLY A 149 -3.58 -8.51 -6.15
C GLY A 149 -4.36 -7.24 -6.49
N GLU A 150 -5.67 -7.16 -6.18
CA GLU A 150 -6.45 -5.93 -6.28
C GLU A 150 -6.00 -4.96 -5.19
N ALA A 151 -5.74 -3.70 -5.55
CA ALA A 151 -5.32 -2.66 -4.63
C ALA A 151 -6.03 -1.34 -4.91
N GLY A 152 -6.39 -0.64 -3.84
CA GLY A 152 -7.04 0.66 -3.92
C GLY A 152 -7.32 1.22 -2.52
N TYR A 153 -8.04 2.33 -2.45
CA TYR A 153 -8.39 2.95 -1.19
C TYR A 153 -9.89 3.10 -0.95
N ILE A 154 -10.28 3.12 0.32
CA ILE A 154 -11.64 3.46 0.76
C ILE A 154 -11.53 4.59 1.78
N ASN A 155 -12.33 5.65 1.59
CA ASN A 155 -12.45 6.76 2.52
C ASN A 155 -13.75 6.66 3.31
N ILE A 156 -13.66 6.78 4.63
CA ILE A 156 -14.78 6.69 5.54
C ILE A 156 -14.82 7.99 6.36
N PRO A 157 -15.64 8.98 5.96
CA PRO A 157 -15.92 10.13 6.82
C PRO A 157 -16.84 9.69 7.97
N LEU A 158 -16.57 10.15 9.18
CA LEU A 158 -17.43 9.90 10.34
C LEU A 158 -17.39 11.05 11.35
N VAL A 159 -18.53 11.32 11.98
CA VAL A 159 -18.61 12.19 13.18
C VAL A 159 -18.53 11.33 14.44
N LYS A 160 -19.36 10.29 14.52
CA LYS A 160 -19.42 9.36 15.66
C LYS A 160 -19.15 7.92 15.24
N SER A 161 -19.86 7.42 14.25
CA SER A 161 -19.62 6.08 13.70
C SER A 161 -20.07 5.99 12.26
N ASN A 162 -19.44 5.14 11.48
CA ASN A 162 -19.85 4.78 10.13
C ASN A 162 -19.46 3.33 9.85
N SER A 163 -19.94 2.75 8.76
CA SER A 163 -19.59 1.38 8.36
C SER A 163 -19.45 1.28 6.85
N ALA A 164 -18.48 0.48 6.41
CA ALA A 164 -18.21 0.24 4.99
C ALA A 164 -18.03 -1.26 4.73
N SER A 165 -18.50 -1.72 3.58
CA SER A 165 -18.19 -3.08 3.10
C SER A 165 -16.77 -3.04 2.56
N VAL A 166 -15.93 -3.98 2.99
CA VAL A 166 -14.51 -4.04 2.61
C VAL A 166 -14.12 -5.48 2.27
N PRO A 167 -13.22 -5.73 1.30
CA PRO A 167 -12.81 -7.08 0.93
C PRO A 167 -12.00 -7.79 2.02
N TYR A 168 -11.69 -9.06 1.84
CA TYR A 168 -10.57 -9.67 2.55
C TYR A 168 -9.24 -9.16 1.99
N GLY A 169 -8.27 -8.98 2.88
CA GLY A 169 -6.97 -8.42 2.53
C GLY A 169 -6.26 -7.78 3.72
N CYS A 170 -5.14 -7.14 3.42
CA CYS A 170 -4.37 -6.39 4.40
C CYS A 170 -4.55 -4.89 4.18
N TYR A 171 -4.64 -4.19 5.31
CA TYR A 171 -5.06 -2.81 5.42
C TYR A 171 -3.96 -1.99 6.08
N SER A 172 -3.77 -0.77 5.56
CA SER A 172 -3.14 0.32 6.27
C SER A 172 -4.18 1.43 6.44
N ALA A 173 -4.62 1.64 7.68
CA ALA A 173 -5.65 2.60 8.03
C ALA A 173 -5.01 3.84 8.63
N THR A 174 -5.27 5.01 8.05
CA THR A 174 -4.89 6.30 8.60
C THR A 174 -6.14 7.10 8.91
N ALA A 175 -6.25 7.59 10.15
CA ALA A 175 -7.31 8.50 10.56
C ALA A 175 -6.74 9.90 10.73
N TRP A 176 -7.40 10.91 10.15
CA TRP A 176 -7.21 12.32 10.50
C TRP A 176 -8.41 12.74 11.32
N VAL A 177 -8.15 13.29 12.50
CA VAL A 177 -9.17 13.71 13.45
C VAL A 177 -9.05 15.20 13.66
N ASP A 178 -10.12 15.92 13.31
CA ASP A 178 -10.24 17.36 13.47
C ASP A 178 -11.13 17.63 14.69
N GLY A 179 -10.59 18.31 15.70
CA GLY A 179 -11.30 18.51 16.95
C GLY A 179 -10.69 19.61 17.80
N LYS A 180 -10.74 19.46 19.14
CA LYS A 180 -10.07 20.40 20.04
C LYS A 180 -8.54 20.36 19.87
N LYS A 181 -8.02 19.18 19.58
CA LYS A 181 -6.62 18.95 19.24
C LYS A 181 -6.59 18.01 18.04
N ASP A 182 -6.07 18.51 16.93
CA ASP A 182 -5.98 17.73 15.72
C ASP A 182 -4.85 16.70 15.87
N PHE A 183 -5.10 15.51 15.35
CA PHE A 183 -4.09 14.47 15.29
C PHE A 183 -4.35 13.54 14.11
N ASN A 184 -3.30 12.80 13.75
CA ASN A 184 -3.45 11.62 12.91
C ASN A 184 -2.93 10.39 13.65
N ALA A 185 -3.43 9.23 13.24
CA ALA A 185 -2.96 7.95 13.71
C ALA A 185 -3.03 6.94 12.57
N THR A 186 -2.11 5.98 12.58
CA THR A 186 -2.06 4.93 11.56
C THR A 186 -1.95 3.57 12.25
N THR A 187 -2.64 2.58 11.70
CA THR A 187 -2.56 1.18 12.12
C THR A 187 -2.61 0.25 10.91
N THR A 188 -2.07 -0.96 11.05
CA THR A 188 -2.11 -1.99 10.01
C THR A 188 -2.73 -3.25 10.56
N PHE A 189 -3.51 -3.94 9.73
CA PHE A 189 -4.19 -5.19 10.10
C PHE A 189 -4.58 -5.97 8.86
N CYS A 190 -4.90 -7.25 9.01
CA CYS A 190 -5.47 -8.05 7.94
C CYS A 190 -6.86 -8.57 8.33
N ILE A 191 -7.64 -8.93 7.31
CA ILE A 191 -8.94 -9.57 7.43
C ILE A 191 -8.93 -10.75 6.45
N LYS A 192 -8.90 -11.97 6.99
CA LYS A 192 -8.86 -13.24 6.26
C LYS A 192 -10.03 -14.15 6.62
N SER A 193 -10.85 -13.76 7.59
CA SER A 193 -11.97 -14.55 8.10
C SER A 193 -13.22 -13.70 8.29
N PRO A 194 -14.41 -14.29 8.13
CA PRO A 194 -15.67 -13.59 8.39
C PRO A 194 -15.77 -13.28 9.89
N GLY A 195 -16.09 -12.03 10.22
CA GLY A 195 -16.26 -11.62 11.60
C GLY A 195 -16.64 -10.15 11.72
N ASN A 196 -17.13 -9.74 12.88
CA ASN A 196 -17.34 -8.32 13.14
C ASN A 196 -15.98 -7.66 13.34
N VAL A 197 -15.60 -6.77 12.41
CA VAL A 197 -14.38 -5.98 12.50
C VAL A 197 -14.75 -4.55 12.84
N GLN A 198 -14.09 -3.99 13.85
CA GLN A 198 -14.30 -2.64 14.31
C GLN A 198 -12.97 -1.90 14.45
N LEU A 199 -12.89 -0.71 13.87
CA LEU A 199 -11.85 0.26 14.13
C LEU A 199 -12.37 1.30 15.12
N ILE A 200 -11.64 1.50 16.21
CA ILE A 200 -11.96 2.47 17.24
C ILE A 200 -10.86 3.53 17.26
N ILE A 201 -11.25 4.76 16.97
CA ILE A 201 -10.37 5.91 17.02
C ILE A 201 -10.45 6.49 18.43
N ASN A 202 -9.33 6.40 19.14
CA ASN A 202 -9.14 6.98 20.47
C ASN A 202 -8.15 8.14 20.38
N GLU A 203 -7.94 8.86 21.49
CA GLU A 203 -6.98 9.95 21.54
C GLU A 203 -5.57 9.47 21.12
N ASN A 204 -5.08 9.99 19.99
CA ASN A 204 -3.78 9.70 19.38
C ASN A 204 -3.54 8.24 18.93
N ARG A 205 -4.57 7.40 18.79
CA ARG A 205 -4.40 6.02 18.31
C ARG A 205 -5.63 5.42 17.64
N ILE A 206 -5.42 4.31 16.92
CA ILE A 206 -6.48 3.49 16.33
C ILE A 206 -6.34 2.07 16.87
N ASP A 207 -7.41 1.55 17.47
CA ASP A 207 -7.49 0.20 18.01
C ASP A 207 -8.38 -0.68 17.10
N LEU A 208 -7.88 -1.85 16.70
CA LEU A 208 -8.67 -2.85 16.00
C LEU A 208 -9.33 -3.79 17.01
N GLN A 209 -10.66 -3.82 17.03
CA GLN A 209 -11.42 -4.87 17.71
C GLN A 209 -12.00 -5.81 16.67
N ALA A 210 -11.56 -7.05 16.70
CA ALA A 210 -12.19 -8.13 15.97
C ALA A 210 -12.19 -9.38 16.86
N GLY A 211 -13.18 -10.25 16.69
CA GLY A 211 -13.24 -11.52 17.45
C GLY A 211 -12.00 -12.41 17.26
N CYS A 212 -11.23 -12.16 16.19
CA CYS A 212 -9.97 -12.82 15.84
C CYS A 212 -8.73 -11.90 15.93
N ALA A 213 -8.86 -10.67 16.45
CA ALA A 213 -7.75 -9.70 16.46
C ALA A 213 -6.56 -10.20 17.31
N PRO A 214 -5.31 -9.94 16.90
CA PRO A 214 -4.89 -9.18 15.71
C PRO A 214 -4.73 -10.03 14.43
N ASN A 215 -4.90 -11.36 14.50
CA ASN A 215 -4.65 -12.30 13.40
C ASN A 215 -5.93 -12.77 12.71
N CYS A 216 -6.85 -11.81 12.49
CA CYS A 216 -7.77 -11.94 11.38
C CYS A 216 -6.95 -11.78 10.08
#